data_AF-A0A075STL1-F1
#
_entry.id   AF-A0A075STL1-F1
#
_cell.length_a   1.000
_cell.length_b   1.000
_cell.length_c   1.000
_cell.angle_alpha   90.00
_cell.angle_beta   90.00
_cell.angle_gamma   90.00
#
_symmetry.space_group_name_H-M   'P 1'
#
loop_
_entity.id
_entity.type
_entity.pdbx_description
1 polymer ?
#
loop_
_entity_poly.entity_id
_entity_poly.type
_entity_poly.pdbx_seq_one_letter_code
_entity_poly.pdbx_strand_id
1 'polypeptide(L)'
;MGLVSPTVFSRGVLDYSMVLPRIGSTTTGSIVKVTHSRGVNRNDSTGGGKTLNTSIRNYHSGSDITPTYSLPSGARVLMSYHGSGSHYVNETTTLGLATQFGNTVRVQTTGSWSPDEEQ
;
A
#
# COMPACT_ATOMS: atom_id res chain seq x y z
N MET A 1 -20.17 36.70 -5.88
CA MET A 1 -20.07 35.60 -4.89
C MET A 1 -19.68 34.35 -5.68
N GLY A 2 -18.39 34.01 -5.71
CA GLY A 2 -17.89 32.88 -6.50
C GLY A 2 -18.02 31.60 -5.69
N LEU A 3 -18.86 30.67 -6.15
CA LEU A 3 -18.89 29.30 -5.64
C LEU A 3 -17.59 28.61 -6.09
N VAL A 4 -16.59 28.61 -5.23
CA VAL A 4 -15.50 27.63 -5.32
C VAL A 4 -16.11 26.29 -4.94
N SER A 5 -16.43 25.47 -5.94
CA SER A 5 -16.68 24.05 -5.70
C SER A 5 -15.38 23.45 -5.19
N PRO A 6 -15.30 22.94 -3.94
CA PRO A 6 -14.13 22.19 -3.54
C PRO A 6 -14.06 20.95 -4.43
N THR A 7 -13.02 20.84 -5.24
CA THR A 7 -12.67 19.57 -5.88
C THR A 7 -12.30 18.60 -4.76
N VAL A 8 -13.27 17.82 -4.28
CA VAL A 8 -13.00 16.71 -3.37
C VAL A 8 -12.37 15.62 -4.23
N PHE A 9 -11.04 15.53 -4.23
CA PHE A 9 -10.36 14.35 -4.76
C PHE A 9 -10.74 13.18 -3.87
N SER A 10 -11.64 12.31 -4.34
CA SER A 10 -11.93 11.06 -3.64
C SER A 10 -10.66 10.23 -3.65
N ARG A 11 -10.11 9.95 -2.47
CA ARG A 11 -8.99 9.04 -2.30
C ARG A 11 -9.29 7.71 -2.98
N GLY A 12 -8.35 7.21 -3.78
CA GLY A 12 -8.42 5.84 -4.29
C GLY A 12 -8.15 4.81 -3.19
N VAL A 13 -8.95 3.76 -3.14
CA VAL A 13 -8.74 2.57 -2.30
C VAL A 13 -8.77 1.37 -3.23
N LEU A 14 -7.81 0.46 -3.08
CA LEU A 14 -7.74 -0.77 -3.85
C LEU A 14 -7.73 -1.97 -2.93
N ASP A 15 -8.67 -2.87 -3.17
CA ASP A 15 -8.73 -4.18 -2.53
C ASP A 15 -7.78 -5.14 -3.23
N TYR A 16 -7.11 -5.98 -2.45
CA TYR A 16 -6.30 -7.07 -2.95
C TYR A 16 -6.75 -8.39 -2.36
N SER A 17 -6.73 -9.42 -3.20
CA SER A 17 -6.84 -10.82 -2.81
C SER A 17 -5.90 -11.60 -3.71
N MET A 18 -4.76 -12.02 -3.17
CA MET A 18 -3.70 -12.63 -3.96
C MET A 18 -2.92 -13.69 -3.18
N VAL A 19 -2.23 -14.55 -3.93
CA VAL A 19 -1.35 -15.58 -3.39
C VAL A 19 0.09 -15.16 -3.64
N LEU A 20 0.80 -14.85 -2.55
CA LEU A 20 2.21 -14.54 -2.60
C LEU A 20 3.04 -15.82 -2.81
N PRO A 21 4.17 -15.72 -3.54
CA PRO A 21 5.09 -16.84 -3.71
C PRO A 21 5.71 -17.23 -2.37
N ARG A 22 6.35 -18.41 -2.32
CA ARG A 22 7.09 -18.85 -1.13
C ARG A 22 8.18 -17.85 -0.76
N ILE A 23 8.94 -17.43 -1.77
CA ILE A 23 10.02 -16.46 -1.71
C ILE A 23 9.75 -15.41 -2.78
N GLY A 24 9.80 -14.13 -2.41
CA GLY A 24 9.71 -13.03 -3.35
C GLY A 24 8.63 -12.02 -2.99
N SER A 25 8.30 -11.17 -3.96
CA SER A 25 7.30 -10.12 -3.81
C SER A 25 6.34 -10.09 -4.99
N THR A 26 5.19 -9.46 -4.78
CA THR A 26 4.19 -9.17 -5.80
C THR A 26 3.65 -7.77 -5.53
N THR A 27 3.15 -7.11 -6.57
CA THR A 27 2.51 -5.81 -6.48
C THR A 27 1.03 -5.91 -6.75
N THR A 28 0.24 -5.01 -6.18
CA THR A 28 -1.19 -4.89 -6.48
C THR A 28 -1.41 -4.16 -7.82
N GLY A 29 -2.66 -3.75 -8.08
CA GLY A 29 -2.93 -2.70 -9.06
C GLY A 29 -2.38 -1.34 -8.64
N SER A 30 -2.76 -0.28 -9.36
CA SER A 30 -2.25 1.07 -9.14
C SER A 30 -3.31 2.05 -8.65
N ILE A 31 -2.86 3.05 -7.87
CA ILE A 31 -3.66 4.17 -7.40
C ILE A 31 -2.83 5.45 -7.55
N VAL A 32 -3.42 6.52 -8.07
CA VAL A 32 -2.77 7.85 -8.08
C VAL A 32 -2.88 8.46 -6.69
N LYS A 33 -1.75 8.92 -6.14
CA LYS A 33 -1.76 9.67 -4.88
C LYS A 33 -2.31 11.06 -5.09
N VAL A 34 -3.24 11.50 -4.24
CA VAL A 34 -3.94 12.78 -4.41
C VAL A 34 -3.82 13.73 -3.23
N THR A 35 -3.30 13.28 -2.07
CA THR A 35 -3.15 14.12 -0.90
C THR A 35 -1.72 14.13 -0.34
N HIS A 36 -1.46 15.01 0.62
CA HIS A 36 -0.17 15.15 1.29
C HIS A 36 0.03 14.14 2.44
N SER A 37 -0.98 13.29 2.69
CA SER A 37 -1.01 12.36 3.82
C SER A 37 -0.11 11.14 3.62
N ARG A 38 -0.05 10.29 4.64
CA ARG A 38 0.63 8.98 4.60
C ARG A 38 -0.18 7.98 3.78
N GLY A 39 0.45 6.89 3.38
CA GLY A 39 -0.28 5.73 2.88
C GLY A 39 -0.85 4.88 4.02
N VAL A 40 -1.82 4.04 3.70
CA VAL A 40 -2.40 3.08 4.63
C VAL A 40 -2.59 1.73 3.95
N ASN A 41 -2.23 0.66 4.65
CA ASN A 41 -2.55 -0.71 4.25
C ASN A 41 -3.28 -1.38 5.41
N ARG A 42 -4.49 -1.84 5.14
CA ARG A 42 -5.31 -2.63 6.04
C ARG A 42 -5.34 -4.05 5.53
N ASN A 43 -4.60 -4.92 6.19
CA ASN A 43 -4.61 -6.34 5.90
C ASN A 43 -5.69 -7.02 6.73
N ASP A 44 -6.63 -7.70 6.07
CA ASP A 44 -7.68 -8.45 6.75
C ASP A 44 -7.18 -9.82 7.19
N SER A 45 -6.49 -10.52 6.30
CA SER A 45 -5.95 -11.85 6.60
C SER A 45 -4.68 -12.15 5.84
N THR A 46 -3.74 -12.82 6.51
CA THR A 46 -2.64 -13.53 5.88
C THR A 46 -2.72 -15.01 6.26
N GLY A 47 -2.68 -15.87 5.24
CA GLY A 47 -2.82 -17.32 5.40
C GLY A 47 -1.82 -17.87 6.41
N GLY A 48 -2.32 -18.66 7.37
CA GLY A 48 -1.53 -19.23 8.45
C GLY A 48 -0.96 -18.21 9.44
N GLY A 49 -1.52 -17.00 9.50
CA GLY A 49 -1.09 -15.93 10.42
C GLY A 49 0.31 -15.39 10.11
N LYS A 50 0.79 -15.56 8.88
CA LYS A 50 2.15 -15.16 8.48
C LYS A 50 2.28 -13.65 8.44
N THR A 51 3.41 -13.15 8.94
CA THR A 51 3.76 -11.74 8.77
C THR A 51 4.38 -11.52 7.40
N LEU A 52 3.95 -10.47 6.72
CA LEU A 52 4.46 -10.04 5.43
C LEU A 52 5.29 -8.76 5.56
N ASN A 53 6.00 -8.40 4.51
CA ASN A 53 6.60 -7.10 4.33
C ASN A 53 5.77 -6.31 3.32
N THR A 54 5.57 -5.02 3.56
CA THR A 54 4.80 -4.14 2.67
C THR A 54 5.47 -2.78 2.50
N SER A 55 5.36 -2.21 1.31
CA SER A 55 5.83 -0.86 0.98
C SER A 55 4.95 -0.28 -0.14
N ILE A 56 4.84 1.03 -0.21
CA ILE A 56 4.31 1.69 -1.42
C ILE A 56 5.47 1.93 -2.37
N ARG A 57 5.25 1.63 -3.64
CA ARG A 57 6.18 1.80 -4.75
C ARG A 57 5.64 2.76 -5.77
N ASN A 58 6.54 3.45 -6.47
CA ASN A 58 6.19 4.08 -7.73
C ASN A 58 5.85 2.97 -8.75
N TYR A 59 4.69 3.07 -9.40
CA TYR A 59 4.19 2.03 -10.29
C TYR A 59 5.07 1.83 -11.54
N HIS A 60 5.70 2.91 -12.02
CA HIS A 60 6.48 2.88 -13.25
C HIS A 60 7.94 2.48 -13.02
N SER A 61 8.58 3.02 -11.98
CA SER A 61 9.99 2.69 -11.68
C SER A 61 10.14 1.42 -10.83
N GLY A 62 9.07 0.99 -10.14
CA GLY A 62 9.11 -0.10 -9.17
C GLY A 62 9.87 0.24 -7.89
N SER A 63 10.37 1.46 -7.74
CA SER A 63 11.13 1.91 -6.57
C SER A 63 10.23 2.09 -5.36
N ASP A 64 10.68 1.63 -4.20
CA ASP A 64 10.00 1.90 -2.93
C ASP A 64 10.05 3.42 -2.65
N ILE A 65 8.87 4.01 -2.43
CA ILE A 65 8.69 5.43 -2.06
C ILE A 65 8.31 5.60 -0.58
N THR A 66 8.15 4.47 0.13
CA THR A 66 8.07 4.37 1.59
C THR A 66 9.11 3.34 2.07
N PRO A 67 9.51 3.37 3.35
CA PRO A 67 10.20 2.23 3.95
C PRO A 67 9.39 0.94 3.81
N THR A 68 10.06 -0.19 4.05
CA THR A 68 9.38 -1.47 4.24
C THR A 68 8.82 -1.57 5.66
N TYR A 69 7.56 -1.99 5.76
CA TYR A 69 6.84 -2.19 7.02
C TYR A 69 6.49 -3.67 7.22
N SER A 70 6.39 -4.07 8.47
CA SER A 70 5.84 -5.38 8.86
C SER A 70 4.32 -5.34 8.77
N LEU A 71 3.73 -6.34 8.12
CA LEU A 71 2.29 -6.48 7.91
C LEU A 71 1.79 -7.82 8.48
N PRO A 72 1.47 -7.87 9.78
CA PRO A 72 0.81 -9.03 10.39
C PRO A 72 -0.62 -9.24 9.87
N SER A 73 -1.15 -10.46 10.07
CA SER A 73 -2.58 -10.75 9.81
C SER A 73 -3.48 -9.81 10.62
N GLY A 74 -4.51 -9.24 10.00
CA GLY A 74 -5.46 -8.31 10.67
C GLY A 74 -4.90 -6.92 11.01
N ALA A 75 -3.68 -6.57 10.59
CA ALA A 75 -3.06 -5.29 10.95
C ALA A 75 -3.46 -4.13 10.03
N ARG A 76 -3.52 -2.93 10.60
CA ARG A 76 -3.54 -1.64 9.86
C ARG A 76 -2.20 -0.95 10.03
N VAL A 77 -1.51 -0.70 8.93
CA VAL A 77 -0.18 -0.08 8.88
C VAL A 77 -0.28 1.29 8.22
N LEU A 78 0.29 2.30 8.86
CA LEU A 78 0.48 3.64 8.30
C LEU A 78 1.88 3.75 7.72
N MET A 79 1.97 4.12 6.45
CA MET A 79 3.21 4.11 5.67
C MET A 79 3.63 5.54 5.35
N SER A 80 4.67 6.00 6.04
CA SER A 80 5.27 7.31 5.79
C SER A 80 6.11 7.27 4.52
N TYR A 81 5.93 8.29 3.68
CA TYR A 81 6.73 8.46 2.47
C TYR A 81 8.16 8.88 2.81
N HIS A 82 9.11 8.56 1.93
CA HIS A 82 10.47 9.08 2.02
C HIS A 82 10.45 10.61 1.88
N GLY A 83 10.74 11.32 2.97
CA GLY A 83 10.54 12.76 3.04
C GLY A 83 9.08 13.10 3.37
N SER A 84 8.30 13.54 2.38
CA SER A 84 6.92 14.01 2.56
C SER A 84 5.98 13.35 1.55
N GLY A 85 4.74 13.06 1.96
CA GLY A 85 3.70 12.58 1.04
C GLY A 85 3.42 13.55 -0.10
N SER A 86 3.66 14.85 0.11
CA SER A 86 3.50 15.89 -0.90
C SER A 86 4.39 15.71 -2.13
N HIS A 87 5.57 15.09 -1.98
CA HIS A 87 6.51 14.87 -3.10
C HIS A 87 5.97 13.89 -4.14
N TYR A 88 5.04 13.03 -3.72
CA TYR A 88 4.52 11.93 -4.54
C TYR A 88 3.09 12.20 -5.02
N VAL A 89 2.55 13.41 -4.81
CA VAL A 89 1.21 13.78 -5.31
C VAL A 89 1.22 13.75 -6.84
N ASN A 90 0.15 13.19 -7.41
CA ASN A 90 -0.01 12.87 -8.84
C ASN A 90 0.89 11.72 -9.33
N GLU A 91 1.67 11.06 -8.47
CA GLU A 91 2.34 9.84 -8.86
C GLU A 91 1.39 8.64 -8.85
N THR A 92 1.53 7.79 -9.87
CA THR A 92 0.92 6.47 -9.91
C THR A 92 1.69 5.54 -8.98
N THR A 93 1.02 5.02 -7.96
CA THR A 93 1.61 4.16 -6.93
C THR A 93 1.06 2.75 -6.99
N THR A 94 1.78 1.78 -6.43
CA THR A 94 1.31 0.41 -6.18
C THR A 94 1.79 -0.08 -4.83
N LEU A 95 1.10 -1.05 -4.24
CA LEU A 95 1.53 -1.68 -3.00
C LEU A 95 2.37 -2.91 -3.32
N GLY A 96 3.61 -2.92 -2.83
CA GLY A 96 4.44 -4.11 -2.75
C GLY A 96 4.07 -4.95 -1.53
N LEU A 97 3.95 -6.26 -1.74
CA LEU A 97 3.78 -7.27 -0.71
C LEU A 97 4.82 -8.36 -0.90
N ALA A 98 5.55 -8.71 0.16
CA ALA A 98 6.60 -9.72 0.10
C ALA A 98 6.49 -10.69 1.29
N THR A 99 6.80 -11.95 1.04
CA THR A 99 6.97 -12.92 2.13
C THR A 99 8.26 -12.64 2.89
N GLN A 100 8.24 -12.83 4.20
CA GLN A 100 9.45 -12.68 5.02
C GLN A 100 10.48 -13.77 4.72
N PHE A 101 11.75 -13.46 4.98
CA PHE A 101 12.84 -14.43 4.84
C PHE A 101 12.56 -15.68 5.68
N GLY A 102 12.87 -16.86 5.13
CA GLY A 102 12.59 -18.15 5.76
C GLY A 102 11.15 -18.66 5.59
N ASN A 103 10.28 -17.94 4.88
CA ASN A 103 8.96 -18.44 4.55
C ASN A 103 9.03 -19.57 3.49
N THR A 104 8.41 -20.71 3.78
CA THR A 104 8.48 -21.93 2.94
C THR A 104 7.17 -22.24 2.22
N VAL A 105 6.10 -21.50 2.50
CA VAL A 105 4.74 -21.75 2.00
C VAL A 105 4.23 -20.59 1.16
N ARG A 106 3.32 -20.84 0.22
CA ARG A 106 2.60 -19.74 -0.42
C ARG A 106 1.66 -19.10 0.60
N VAL A 107 1.51 -17.79 0.56
CA VAL A 107 0.68 -17.06 1.52
C VAL A 107 -0.45 -16.38 0.77
N GLN A 108 -1.69 -16.81 1.01
CA GLN A 108 -2.85 -16.07 0.56
C GLN A 108 -3.02 -14.85 1.45
N THR A 109 -3.22 -13.68 0.86
CA THR A 109 -3.41 -12.42 1.59
C THR A 109 -4.56 -11.63 1.01
N THR A 110 -5.34 -11.03 1.89
CA THR A 110 -6.49 -10.18 1.55
C THR A 110 -6.46 -8.90 2.36
N GLY A 111 -6.85 -7.80 1.74
CA GLY A 111 -6.94 -6.51 2.42
C GLY A 111 -7.22 -5.38 1.44
N SER A 112 -7.03 -4.17 1.91
CA SER A 112 -7.18 -2.95 1.14
C SER A 112 -6.04 -1.98 1.43
N TRP A 113 -5.69 -1.14 0.47
CA TRP A 113 -4.71 -0.10 0.69
C TRP A 113 -5.06 1.18 -0.05
N SER A 114 -4.41 2.25 0.38
CA SER A 114 -4.46 3.55 -0.26
C SER A 114 -3.13 4.29 -0.10
N PRO A 115 -2.69 5.06 -1.11
CA PRO A 115 -1.58 5.99 -0.96
C PRO A 115 -1.93 7.21 -0.09
N ASP A 116 -3.18 7.35 0.35
CA ASP A 116 -3.63 8.46 1.19
C ASP A 116 -4.31 7.95 2.47
N GLU A 117 -4.15 8.65 3.58
CA GLU A 117 -4.79 8.36 4.86
C GLU A 117 -6.17 9.06 4.91
N GLU A 118 -7.08 8.52 5.72
CA GLU A 118 -8.32 9.25 6.05
C GLU A 118 -7.94 10.38 7.01
N GLN A 119 -8.33 11.62 6.69
CA GLN A 119 -8.14 12.77 7.60
C GLN A 119 -9.13 12.71 8.75
#